data_AF-A0A537JZ19-F1
#
_entry.id   AF-A0A537JZ19-F1
#
_cell.length_a   1.000
_cell.length_b   1.000
_cell.length_c   1.000
_cell.angle_alpha   90.00
_cell.angle_beta   90.00
_cell.angle_gamma   90.00
#
_symmetry.space_group_name_H-M   'P 1'
#
loop_
_entity.id
_entity.type
_entity.pdbx_description
1 polymer ?
#
loop_
_entity_poly.entity_id
_entity_poly.type
_entity_poly.pdbx_seq_one_letter_code
_entity_poly.pdbx_strand_id
1 'polypeptide(L)'
;MKTKIKNYGTIALFIAFGLLTTAASASGLEKDPPVAQLKYIGNIENQPVFQLDLNTAQEGYFLISIENKFGETLYSERIKAKVFTRKFRLDTETLSDDELRVEVRTSSNKKPEVFTINRNTRLVEEASVTKL
;
A
#
# COMPACT_ATOMS: atom_id res chain seq x y z
N MET A 1 -39.81 -43.37 13.50
CA MET A 1 -39.84 -42.45 14.66
C MET A 1 -39.82 -41.02 14.13
N LYS A 2 -40.79 -40.18 14.52
CA LYS A 2 -40.90 -38.78 14.11
C LYS A 2 -40.37 -37.91 15.25
N THR A 3 -39.30 -37.15 15.03
CA THR A 3 -38.84 -36.14 15.98
C THR A 3 -39.22 -34.75 15.49
N LYS A 4 -40.00 -34.06 16.33
CA LYS A 4 -40.61 -32.76 16.05
C LYS A 4 -39.55 -31.66 16.11
N ILE A 5 -39.47 -30.85 15.05
CA ILE A 5 -38.70 -29.61 15.02
C ILE A 5 -39.51 -28.55 15.76
N LYS A 6 -38.96 -27.98 16.84
CA LYS A 6 -39.56 -26.85 17.55
C LYS A 6 -39.01 -25.55 16.97
N ASN A 7 -39.91 -24.76 16.36
CA ASN A 7 -39.71 -23.37 16.01
C ASN A 7 -39.53 -22.55 17.30
N TYR A 8 -38.40 -21.86 17.44
CA TYR A 8 -38.23 -20.78 18.40
C TYR A 8 -38.17 -19.47 17.64
N GLY A 9 -39.10 -18.58 18.00
CA GLY A 9 -39.34 -17.31 17.34
C GLY A 9 -38.15 -16.37 17.36
N THR A 10 -38.21 -15.47 16.38
CA THR A 10 -37.39 -14.27 16.17
C THR A 10 -36.89 -13.63 17.46
N ILE A 11 -35.58 -13.74 17.71
CA ILE A 11 -34.85 -12.87 18.66
C ILE A 11 -34.32 -11.69 17.85
N ALA A 12 -34.91 -10.52 18.04
CA ALA A 12 -34.37 -9.26 17.52
C ALA A 12 -33.11 -8.90 18.32
N LEU A 13 -31.95 -8.97 17.68
CA LEU A 13 -30.68 -8.58 18.26
C LEU A 13 -30.48 -7.07 18.07
N PHE A 14 -30.65 -6.29 19.13
CA PHE A 14 -30.23 -4.88 19.14
C PHE A 14 -28.71 -4.81 19.16
N ILE A 15 -28.10 -4.47 18.02
CA ILE A 15 -26.67 -4.14 17.95
C ILE A 15 -26.51 -2.68 18.34
N ALA A 16 -26.10 -2.42 19.57
CA ALA A 16 -25.60 -1.10 19.99
C ALA A 16 -24.19 -0.93 19.42
N PHE A 17 -24.06 -0.16 18.32
CA PHE A 17 -22.77 0.23 17.77
C PHE A 17 -22.15 1.31 18.68
N GLY A 18 -21.34 0.88 19.64
CA GLY A 18 -20.46 1.77 20.39
C GLY A 18 -19.35 2.28 19.48
N LEU A 19 -19.36 3.58 19.17
CA LEU A 19 -18.23 4.26 18.52
C LEU A 19 -17.04 4.28 19.48
N LEU A 20 -16.19 3.26 19.41
CA LEU A 20 -14.87 3.28 20.02
C LEU A 20 -13.97 4.18 19.17
N THR A 21 -13.86 5.45 19.54
CA THR A 21 -12.84 6.35 19.01
C THR A 21 -11.49 5.93 19.60
N THR A 22 -10.72 5.14 18.86
CA THR A 22 -9.32 4.87 19.21
C THR A 22 -8.51 6.13 18.95
N ALA A 23 -8.23 6.91 20.00
CA ALA A 23 -7.20 7.92 19.97
C ALA A 23 -5.85 7.21 19.79
N ALA A 24 -5.34 7.20 18.57
CA ALA A 24 -3.99 6.72 18.28
C ALA A 24 -2.99 7.71 18.87
N SER A 25 -2.41 7.37 20.02
CA SER A 25 -1.23 8.05 20.54
C SER A 25 -0.02 7.59 19.75
N ALA A 26 0.55 8.48 18.93
CA ALA A 26 1.84 8.28 18.31
C ALA A 26 2.94 8.57 19.34
N SER A 27 3.30 7.56 20.14
CA SER A 27 4.56 7.59 20.87
C SER A 27 5.69 7.46 19.86
N GLY A 28 6.48 8.51 19.71
CA GLY A 28 7.73 8.52 18.95
C GLY A 28 8.75 7.59 19.61
N LEU A 29 8.63 6.30 19.32
CA LEU A 29 9.73 5.36 19.46
C LEU A 29 10.62 5.58 18.24
N GLU A 30 11.93 5.73 18.45
CA GLU A 30 12.92 5.61 17.38
C GLU A 30 12.65 4.28 16.68
N LYS A 31 12.01 4.38 15.52
CA LYS A 31 11.52 3.24 14.78
C LYS A 31 12.72 2.70 14.01
N ASP A 32 13.03 1.43 14.20
CA ASP A 32 13.96 0.71 13.34
C ASP A 32 13.71 1.10 11.87
N PRO A 33 14.76 1.28 11.06
CA PRO A 33 14.59 1.69 9.67
C PRO A 33 13.63 0.72 8.96
N PRO A 34 12.75 1.23 8.09
CA PRO A 34 11.74 0.41 7.43
C PRO A 34 12.42 -0.70 6.62
N VAL A 35 11.84 -1.90 6.67
CA VAL A 35 12.39 -3.08 5.96
C VAL A 35 12.33 -2.87 4.45
N ALA A 36 11.32 -2.15 3.99
CA ALA A 36 11.13 -1.78 2.60
C ALA A 36 11.41 -0.29 2.39
N GLN A 37 12.03 0.05 1.25
CA GLN A 37 12.19 1.42 0.79
C GLN A 37 11.75 1.51 -0.66
N LEU A 38 10.85 2.45 -0.96
CA LEU A 38 10.43 2.74 -2.32
C LEU A 38 10.98 4.10 -2.75
N LYS A 39 11.68 4.14 -3.89
CA LYS A 39 12.33 5.35 -4.42
C LYS A 39 11.91 5.59 -5.85
N TYR A 40 11.61 6.84 -6.20
CA TYR A 40 11.58 7.25 -7.60
C TYR A 40 13.02 7.36 -8.12
N ILE A 41 13.33 6.69 -9.22
CA ILE A 41 14.69 6.62 -9.79
C ILE A 41 14.81 7.25 -11.18
N GLY A 42 13.78 7.98 -11.62
CA GLY A 42 13.75 8.69 -12.90
C GLY A 42 12.71 8.14 -13.87
N ASN A 43 12.81 8.56 -15.13
CA ASN A 43 11.92 8.16 -16.20
C ASN A 43 12.70 7.37 -17.27
N ILE A 44 12.03 6.38 -17.88
CA ILE A 44 12.48 5.70 -19.09
C ILE A 44 11.36 5.86 -20.11
N GLU A 45 11.64 6.45 -21.27
CA GLU A 45 10.64 6.66 -22.34
C GLU A 45 9.39 7.41 -21.81
N ASN A 46 9.60 8.47 -21.02
CA ASN A 46 8.57 9.25 -20.33
C ASN A 46 7.73 8.49 -19.29
N GLN A 47 8.03 7.22 -19.02
CA GLN A 47 7.36 6.43 -17.99
C GLN A 47 8.16 6.45 -16.67
N PRO A 48 7.52 6.74 -15.53
CA PRO A 48 8.22 6.82 -14.25
C PRO A 48 8.64 5.43 -13.76
N VAL A 49 9.85 5.38 -13.21
CA VAL A 49 10.46 4.16 -12.68
C VAL A 49 10.68 4.28 -11.19
N PHE A 50 10.20 3.29 -10.47
CA PHE A 50 10.35 3.17 -9.02
C PHE A 50 11.21 1.96 -8.69
N GLN A 51 12.06 2.08 -7.68
CA GLN A 51 12.86 1.01 -7.13
C GLN A 51 12.37 0.66 -5.74
N LEU A 52 12.02 -0.60 -5.53
CA LEU A 52 11.76 -1.20 -4.24
C LEU A 52 13.01 -1.94 -3.77
N ASP A 53 13.55 -1.50 -2.63
CA ASP A 53 14.64 -2.15 -1.93
C ASP A 53 14.10 -2.80 -0.65
N LEU A 54 14.46 -4.06 -0.41
CA LEU A 54 14.20 -4.77 0.84
C LEU A 54 15.52 -5.14 1.49
N ASN A 55 15.64 -4.90 2.79
CA ASN A 55 16.80 -5.31 3.57
C ASN A 55 16.37 -5.77 4.96
N THR A 56 16.49 -7.07 5.22
CA THR A 56 16.18 -7.67 6.52
C THR A 56 17.40 -8.30 7.18
N ALA A 57 17.37 -8.42 8.51
CA ALA A 57 18.40 -9.10 9.26
C ALA A 57 18.51 -10.60 8.89
N GLN A 58 17.38 -11.23 8.57
CA GLN A 58 17.27 -12.65 8.23
C GLN A 58 16.50 -12.85 6.93
N GLU A 59 16.78 -13.95 6.23
CA GLU A 59 16.01 -14.33 5.04
C GLU A 59 14.56 -14.66 5.41
N GLY A 60 13.61 -14.16 4.63
CA GLY A 60 12.18 -14.37 4.86
C GLY A 60 11.37 -14.37 3.57
N TYR A 61 10.10 -14.76 3.69
CA TYR A 61 9.13 -14.64 2.59
C TYR A 61 8.41 -13.29 2.65
N PHE A 62 8.32 -12.65 1.49
CA PHE A 62 7.65 -11.38 1.27
C PHE A 62 6.60 -11.53 0.17
N LEU A 63 5.50 -10.81 0.33
CA LEU A 63 4.50 -10.58 -0.70
C LEU A 63 4.51 -9.09 -1.03
N ILE A 64 4.81 -8.76 -2.28
CA ILE A 64 4.79 -7.41 -2.83
C ILE A 64 3.54 -7.31 -3.69
N SER A 65 2.66 -6.34 -3.43
CA SER A 65 1.53 -6.04 -4.30
C SER A 65 1.52 -4.57 -4.71
N ILE A 66 1.02 -4.31 -5.92
CA ILE A 66 0.72 -2.96 -6.42
C ILE A 66 -0.77 -2.94 -6.74
N GLU A 67 -1.49 -2.03 -6.12
CA GLU A 67 -2.94 -1.88 -6.24
C GLU A 67 -3.27 -0.49 -6.78
N ASN A 68 -4.36 -0.38 -7.56
CA ASN A 68 -4.93 0.91 -7.92
C ASN A 68 -5.77 1.48 -6.76
N LYS A 69 -6.25 2.73 -6.93
CA LYS A 69 -7.12 3.40 -5.93
C LYS A 69 -8.42 2.67 -5.62
N PHE A 70 -8.86 1.74 -6.47
CA PHE A 70 -10.06 0.93 -6.27
C PHE A 70 -9.77 -0.39 -5.54
N GLY A 71 -8.51 -0.65 -5.19
CA GLY A 71 -8.07 -1.88 -4.53
C GLY A 71 -7.88 -3.07 -5.47
N GLU A 72 -7.91 -2.84 -6.79
CA GLU A 72 -7.59 -3.89 -7.76
C GLU A 72 -6.06 -4.11 -7.81
N THR A 73 -5.64 -5.35 -7.67
CA THR A 73 -4.23 -5.74 -7.75
C THR A 73 -3.75 -5.75 -9.20
N LEU A 74 -2.91 -4.79 -9.55
CA LEU A 74 -2.26 -4.68 -10.86
C LEU A 74 -1.03 -5.59 -10.96
N TYR A 75 -0.37 -5.84 -9.84
CA TYR A 75 0.82 -6.67 -9.75
C TYR A 75 0.91 -7.35 -8.38
N SER A 76 1.37 -8.60 -8.36
CA SER A 76 1.65 -9.32 -7.12
C SER A 76 2.80 -10.30 -7.31
N GLU A 77 3.75 -10.29 -6.40
CA GLU A 77 4.90 -11.19 -6.42
C GLU A 77 5.23 -11.69 -5.01
N ARG A 78 5.46 -13.00 -4.89
CA ARG A 78 5.99 -13.61 -3.68
C ARG A 78 7.47 -13.96 -3.89
N ILE A 79 8.31 -13.45 -3.00
CA ILE A 79 9.76 -13.71 -3.02
C ILE A 79 10.24 -14.27 -1.69
N LYS A 80 11.39 -14.95 -1.71
CA LYS A 80 12.14 -15.31 -0.50
C LYS A 80 13.53 -14.72 -0.62
N ALA A 81 13.89 -13.81 0.27
CA ALA A 81 15.18 -13.12 0.21
C ALA A 81 15.56 -12.53 1.57
N LYS A 82 16.84 -12.21 1.75
CA LYS A 82 17.32 -11.32 2.83
C LYS A 82 17.51 -9.88 2.32
N VAL A 83 18.06 -9.75 1.12
CA VAL A 83 18.24 -8.49 0.40
C VAL A 83 17.63 -8.66 -0.99
N PHE A 84 16.84 -7.70 -1.44
CA PHE A 84 16.17 -7.74 -2.72
C PHE A 84 15.98 -6.34 -3.29
N THR A 85 16.14 -6.20 -4.60
CA THR A 85 15.85 -4.95 -5.31
C THR A 85 15.05 -5.26 -6.56
N ARG A 86 13.96 -4.52 -6.78
CA ARG A 86 13.12 -4.60 -7.99
C ARG A 86 12.81 -3.20 -8.50
N LYS A 87 12.88 -3.05 -9.82
CA LYS A 87 12.47 -1.82 -10.51
C LYS A 87 11.12 -2.05 -11.17
N PHE A 88 10.22 -1.08 -11.02
CA PHE A 88 8.90 -1.05 -11.61
C PHE A 88 8.82 0.17 -12.53
N ARG A 89 8.67 -0.05 -13.83
CA ARG A 89 8.30 1.00 -14.78
C ARG A 89 6.79 1.03 -14.88
N LEU A 90 6.18 2.17 -14.56
CA LEU A 90 4.74 2.33 -14.64
C LEU A 90 4.35 2.79 -16.02
N ASP A 91 3.52 1.99 -16.69
CA ASP A 91 2.94 2.39 -17.96
C ASP A 91 1.81 3.41 -17.71
N THR A 92 2.12 4.68 -17.89
CA THR A 92 1.20 5.80 -17.67
C THR A 92 0.16 5.96 -18.79
N GLU A 93 0.31 5.28 -19.92
CA GLU A 93 -0.68 5.34 -21.00
C GLU A 93 -1.89 4.45 -20.67
N THR A 94 -1.64 3.29 -20.07
CA THR A 94 -2.68 2.32 -19.69
C THR A 94 -3.19 2.55 -18.28
N LEU A 95 -2.33 3.01 -17.37
CA LEU A 95 -2.72 3.36 -16.01
C LEU A 95 -3.17 4.83 -15.99
N SER A 96 -4.48 5.06 -15.83
CA SER A 96 -5.08 6.37 -15.51
C SER A 96 -4.30 7.11 -14.44
N ASP A 97 -4.43 8.44 -14.34
CA ASP A 97 -3.74 9.36 -13.41
C ASP A 97 -4.08 9.15 -11.91
N ASP A 98 -3.99 7.90 -11.50
CA ASP A 98 -4.50 7.36 -10.25
C ASP A 98 -3.37 7.13 -9.27
N GLU A 99 -3.71 7.33 -8.00
CA GLU A 99 -2.92 6.89 -6.89
C GLU A 99 -2.69 5.38 -6.95
N LEU A 100 -1.42 4.96 -6.84
CA LEU A 100 -1.06 3.55 -6.71
C LEU A 100 -0.59 3.27 -5.29
N ARG A 101 -1.00 2.13 -4.77
CA ARG A 101 -0.60 1.64 -3.46
C ARG A 101 0.34 0.46 -3.63
N VAL A 102 1.58 0.61 -3.17
CA VAL A 102 2.55 -0.48 -3.11
C VAL A 102 2.54 -1.03 -1.69
N GLU A 103 2.30 -2.32 -1.54
CA GLU A 103 2.24 -2.97 -0.24
C GLU A 103 3.28 -4.10 -0.16
N VAL A 104 4.05 -4.09 0.93
CA VAL A 104 5.04 -5.12 1.25
C VAL A 104 4.62 -5.79 2.55
N ARG A 105 4.19 -7.06 2.44
CA ARG A 105 3.86 -7.92 3.58
C ARG A 105 5.00 -8.89 3.82
N THR A 106 5.41 -9.03 5.07
CA THR A 106 6.31 -10.10 5.49
C THR A 106 5.51 -11.17 6.24
N SER A 107 6.03 -12.40 6.25
CA SER A 107 5.37 -13.49 7.00
C SER A 107 5.39 -13.27 8.52
N SER A 108 6.33 -12.46 9.01
CA SER A 108 6.56 -12.20 10.43
C SER A 108 5.92 -10.90 10.93
N ASN A 109 5.73 -9.90 10.06
CA ASN A 109 5.14 -8.61 10.44
C ASN A 109 3.62 -8.65 10.35
N LYS A 110 2.97 -8.35 11.47
CA LYS A 110 1.50 -8.23 11.55
C LYS A 110 0.95 -7.02 10.76
N LYS A 111 1.81 -6.03 10.45
CA LYS A 111 1.42 -4.83 9.70
C LYS A 111 2.25 -4.74 8.42
N PRO A 112 1.60 -4.56 7.27
CA PRO A 112 2.30 -4.30 6.01
C PRO A 112 3.00 -2.94 6.04
N GLU A 113 4.10 -2.84 5.31
CA GLU A 113 4.66 -1.56 4.91
C GLU A 113 3.98 -1.12 3.62
N VAL A 114 3.40 0.09 3.64
CA VAL A 114 2.57 0.60 2.56
C VAL A 114 3.15 1.91 2.07
N PHE A 115 3.30 2.03 0.75
CA PHE A 115 3.74 3.22 0.06
C PHE A 115 2.67 3.69 -0.90
N THR A 116 2.52 4.99 -1.02
CA THR A 116 1.60 5.62 -1.96
C THR A 116 2.41 6.33 -3.03
N ILE A 117 2.18 5.98 -4.29
CA ILE A 117 2.70 6.70 -5.45
C ILE A 117 1.58 7.61 -5.94
N ASN A 118 1.73 8.90 -5.70
CA ASN A 118 0.85 9.91 -6.26
C ASN A 118 1.44 10.41 -7.58
N ARG A 119 0.71 10.20 -8.68
CA ARG A 119 1.13 10.57 -10.04
C ARG A 119 0.60 11.92 -10.51
N ASN A 120 -0.04 12.69 -9.63
CA ASN A 120 -0.62 13.98 -9.99
C ASN A 120 0.51 14.97 -10.33
N THR A 121 0.65 15.29 -11.61
CA THR A 121 1.66 16.23 -12.10
C THR A 121 1.12 17.65 -11.97
N ARG A 122 1.80 18.50 -11.19
CA ARG A 122 1.49 19.92 -11.12
C ARG A 122 2.41 20.68 -12.07
N LEU A 123 1.88 21.18 -13.17
CA LEU A 123 2.59 22.15 -14.02
C LEU A 123 2.76 23.45 -13.22
N VAL A 124 4.00 23.93 -13.06
CA VAL A 124 4.27 25.25 -12.45
C VAL A 124 4.85 26.14 -13.54
N GLU A 125 4.06 27.13 -13.98
CA GLU A 125 4.53 28.17 -14.89
C GLU A 125 5.06 29.36 -14.08
N GLU A 126 6.34 29.69 -14.25
CA GLU A 126 6.96 30.88 -13.66
C GLU A 126 7.16 31.93 -14.75
N ALA A 127 6.49 33.08 -14.60
CA ALA A 127 6.66 34.24 -15.47
C ALA A 127 7.42 35.35 -14.72
N SER A 128 8.55 35.79 -15.27
CA SER A 128 9.31 36.94 -14.77
C SER A 128 9.20 38.12 -15.73
N VAL A 129 8.83 39.29 -15.20
CA VAL A 129 8.75 40.55 -15.96
C VAL A 129 9.90 41.44 -15.53
N THR A 130 10.79 41.76 -16.46
CA THR A 130 11.86 42.75 -16.24
C THR A 130 11.53 44.02 -17.02
N LYS A 131 11.61 45.18 -16.35
CA LYS A 131 11.44 46.49 -16.96
C LYS A 131 12.75 46.90 -17.66
N LEU A 132 12.64 47.38 -18.90
CA LEU A 132 13.75 47.99 -19.65
C LEU A 132 14.10 49.38 -19.09
#